data_AF-A0A1M7DPD7-F1
#
_entry.id   AF-A0A1M7DPD7-F1
#
_cell.length_a   1.000
_cell.length_b   1.000
_cell.length_c   1.000
_cell.angle_alpha   90.00
_cell.angle_beta   90.00
_cell.angle_gamma   90.00
#
_symmetry.space_group_name_H-M   'P 1'
#
loop_
_entity.id
_entity.type
_entity.pdbx_description
1 polymer ?
#
loop_
_entity_poly.entity_id
_entity_poly.type
_entity_poly.pdbx_seq_one_letter_code
_entity_poly.pdbx_strand_id
1 'polypeptide(L)'
;MKMHYLLLVLVLAALSCKSDTSTAEKKEVRKEQKGLLELTDLDQLEINDSSIYLKASKGNPGEICLQYRFVNQIFFQNCCFKYFDYSNVVFPDTSIGIINESSFIVSNYFLFQDSILVLPLIGMNDCLSIYIINLRSKQVIVNDIRTAFSLVWMDKNSASFVITDTPRYINDSTLLYRLNKYSIHGAEVSIMKTDMSYLKYRLKDDLKTQYNIVRRICIDR
;
A
#
# COMPACT_ATOMS: atom_id res chain seq x y z
N MET A 1 -13.88 -58.13 -8.19
CA MET A 1 -13.66 -57.76 -6.77
C MET A 1 -12.42 -56.89 -6.68
N LYS A 2 -12.58 -55.74 -6.01
CA LYS A 2 -11.59 -54.89 -5.31
C LYS A 2 -10.23 -55.58 -5.01
N MET A 3 -9.04 -54.95 -4.95
CA MET A 3 -8.62 -53.55 -4.90
C MET A 3 -7.12 -53.53 -4.49
N HIS A 4 -6.34 -52.63 -5.11
CA HIS A 4 -5.08 -52.00 -4.65
C HIS A 4 -3.74 -52.77 -4.58
N TYR A 5 -2.69 -52.04 -5.00
CA TYR A 5 -1.38 -51.73 -4.35
C TYR A 5 -0.35 -51.57 -5.48
N LEU A 6 -0.02 -50.37 -5.96
CA LEU A 6 0.92 -49.38 -5.39
C LEU A 6 2.27 -49.99 -4.98
N LEU A 7 3.33 -49.72 -5.76
CA LEU A 7 4.69 -49.27 -5.38
C LEU A 7 5.64 -49.48 -6.59
N LEU A 8 6.41 -48.45 -7.03
CA LEU A 8 7.80 -48.17 -6.60
C LEU A 8 8.70 -49.39 -6.93
N VAL A 9 9.77 -49.35 -7.73
CA VAL A 9 10.94 -48.47 -7.83
C VAL A 9 11.67 -48.96 -9.12
N LEU A 10 12.52 -48.28 -9.87
CA LEU A 10 13.89 -47.82 -9.57
C LEU A 10 14.56 -47.72 -10.96
N VAL A 11 14.99 -46.53 -11.40
CA VAL A 11 16.21 -46.44 -12.20
C VAL A 11 16.90 -45.13 -11.83
N LEU A 12 17.95 -45.26 -11.03
CA LEU A 12 18.96 -44.24 -10.84
C LEU A 12 20.19 -44.62 -11.68
N ALA A 13 20.84 -43.58 -12.21
CA ALA A 13 22.21 -43.51 -12.72
C ALA A 13 22.45 -44.16 -14.11
N ALA A 14 23.18 -43.56 -15.04
CA ALA A 14 23.85 -42.26 -15.16
C ALA A 14 24.29 -42.14 -16.64
N LEU A 15 24.74 -40.94 -17.04
CA LEU A 15 25.56 -40.57 -18.21
C LEU A 15 24.92 -39.34 -18.88
N SER A 16 25.30 -38.15 -18.43
CA SER A 16 26.40 -37.38 -19.03
C SER A 16 26.12 -37.03 -20.50
N CYS A 17 25.49 -35.87 -20.70
CA CYS A 17 25.75 -35.06 -21.88
C CYS A 17 25.93 -33.61 -21.43
N LYS A 18 27.16 -33.13 -21.58
CA LYS A 18 27.53 -31.72 -21.58
C LYS A 18 26.63 -30.99 -22.58
N SER A 19 26.00 -29.92 -22.12
CA SER A 19 25.66 -28.80 -22.99
C SER A 19 25.87 -27.53 -22.20
N ASP A 20 26.82 -26.74 -22.69
CA ASP A 20 27.07 -25.37 -22.26
C ASP A 20 25.75 -24.62 -22.09
N THR A 21 25.55 -24.06 -20.91
CA THR A 21 24.52 -23.04 -20.72
C THR A 21 25.10 -21.99 -19.80
N SER A 22 25.29 -20.82 -20.40
CA SER A 22 25.77 -19.59 -19.80
C SER A 22 25.27 -19.41 -18.37
N THR A 23 26.21 -19.25 -17.43
CA THR A 23 25.99 -18.50 -16.20
C THR A 23 25.66 -17.05 -16.58
N ALA A 24 24.40 -16.80 -16.92
CA ALA A 24 23.81 -15.50 -16.74
C ALA A 24 23.71 -15.30 -15.23
N GLU A 25 24.72 -14.64 -14.66
CA GLU A 25 24.59 -13.94 -13.39
C GLU A 25 23.24 -13.20 -13.44
N LYS A 26 22.27 -13.68 -12.65
CA LYS A 26 21.18 -12.84 -12.19
C LYS A 26 21.85 -11.75 -11.36
N LYS A 27 22.26 -10.67 -12.03
CA LYS A 27 22.47 -9.37 -11.42
C LYS A 27 21.18 -9.06 -10.69
N GLU A 28 21.20 -9.32 -9.40
CA GLU A 28 20.32 -8.73 -8.42
C GLU A 28 20.46 -7.21 -8.62
N VAL A 29 19.54 -6.64 -9.40
CA VAL A 29 19.44 -5.20 -9.58
C VAL A 29 18.98 -4.66 -8.24
N ARG A 30 19.95 -4.43 -7.37
CA ARG A 30 19.85 -3.58 -6.19
C ARG A 30 19.61 -2.16 -6.69
N LYS A 31 18.37 -1.86 -7.05
CA LYS A 31 17.90 -0.47 -7.09
C LYS A 31 17.81 -0.04 -5.63
N GLU A 32 18.88 0.59 -5.14
CA GLU A 32 18.75 1.58 -4.07
C GLU A 32 17.85 2.69 -4.60
N GLN A 33 16.53 2.48 -4.51
CA GLN A 33 15.53 3.49 -4.76
C GLN A 33 15.63 4.52 -3.63
N LYS A 34 16.38 5.59 -3.86
CA LYS A 34 16.17 6.84 -3.17
C LYS A 34 14.70 7.22 -3.37
N GLY A 35 13.96 7.35 -2.27
CA GLY A 35 12.53 7.66 -2.25
C GLY A 35 12.23 9.07 -2.72
N LEU A 36 12.43 9.34 -4.01
CA LEU A 36 11.72 10.41 -4.69
C LEU A 36 10.50 9.76 -5.33
N LEU A 37 9.32 10.24 -4.95
CA LEU A 37 8.06 9.89 -5.61
C LEU A 37 8.24 10.24 -7.09
N GLU A 38 8.39 9.25 -7.95
CA GLU A 38 8.20 9.45 -9.38
C GLU A 38 6.74 9.86 -9.57
N LEU A 39 6.48 10.82 -10.45
CA LEU A 39 5.15 11.40 -10.66
C LEU A 39 4.92 11.39 -12.17
N THR A 40 4.22 10.36 -12.67
CA THR A 40 4.06 10.14 -14.11
C THR A 40 2.73 10.63 -14.67
N ASP A 41 1.73 10.92 -13.82
CA ASP A 41 0.51 11.68 -14.16
C ASP A 41 -0.07 12.34 -12.89
N LEU A 42 0.12 13.65 -12.72
CA LEU A 42 -0.24 14.36 -11.48
C LEU A 42 -1.75 14.50 -11.26
N ASP A 43 -2.54 14.36 -12.33
CA ASP A 43 -3.95 14.79 -12.36
C ASP A 43 -4.95 13.63 -12.30
N GLN A 44 -4.48 12.40 -12.50
CA GLN A 44 -5.31 11.20 -12.42
C GLN A 44 -4.52 9.96 -12.00
N LEU A 45 -5.24 8.99 -11.46
CA LEU A 45 -4.82 7.63 -11.18
C LEU A 45 -5.71 6.70 -11.99
N GLU A 46 -5.11 5.81 -12.79
CA GLU A 46 -5.84 4.77 -13.52
C GLU A 46 -5.30 3.39 -13.16
N ILE A 47 -6.22 2.50 -12.79
CA ILE A 47 -5.96 1.16 -12.31
C ILE A 47 -6.82 0.20 -13.14
N ASN A 48 -6.17 -0.82 -13.67
CA ASN A 48 -6.83 -1.91 -14.37
C ASN A 48 -6.20 -3.22 -13.90
N ASP A 49 -6.81 -3.85 -12.90
CA ASP A 49 -6.35 -5.11 -12.32
C ASP A 49 -7.39 -6.23 -12.45
N SER A 50 -7.10 -7.40 -11.88
CA SER A 50 -7.97 -8.58 -11.96
C SER A 50 -9.32 -8.44 -11.22
N SER A 51 -9.48 -7.40 -10.39
CA SER A 51 -10.64 -7.20 -9.51
C SER A 51 -11.47 -5.97 -9.91
N ILE A 52 -10.82 -4.91 -10.40
CA ILE A 52 -11.43 -3.62 -10.62
C ILE A 52 -10.77 -2.85 -11.79
N TYR A 53 -11.61 -2.16 -12.55
CA TYR A 53 -11.19 -0.96 -13.24
C TYR A 53 -11.53 0.25 -12.37
N LEU A 54 -10.56 1.11 -12.09
CA LEU A 54 -10.74 2.31 -11.29
C LEU A 54 -9.95 3.46 -11.92
N LYS A 55 -10.64 4.55 -12.20
CA LYS A 55 -10.05 5.84 -12.56
C LYS A 55 -10.43 6.85 -11.48
N ALA A 56 -9.44 7.46 -10.86
CA ALA A 56 -9.62 8.62 -9.99
C ALA A 56 -9.02 9.84 -10.69
N SER A 57 -9.76 10.94 -10.76
CA SER A 57 -9.28 12.16 -11.38
C SER A 57 -9.81 13.39 -10.65
N LYS A 58 -9.15 14.52 -10.83
CA LYS A 58 -9.72 15.82 -10.43
C LYS A 58 -11.02 16.05 -11.20
N GLY A 59 -12.07 16.44 -10.47
CA GLY A 59 -13.40 16.75 -11.02
C GLY A 59 -13.63 18.25 -11.06
N ASN A 60 -14.73 18.70 -10.46
CA ASN A 60 -14.92 20.14 -10.18
C ASN A 60 -13.81 20.64 -9.23
N PRO A 61 -13.57 21.97 -9.17
CA PRO A 61 -12.63 22.54 -8.21
C PRO A 61 -12.89 22.05 -6.77
N GLY A 62 -11.88 21.45 -6.14
CA GLY A 62 -12.00 20.88 -4.79
C GLY A 62 -12.59 19.48 -4.71
N GLU A 63 -12.81 18.80 -5.84
CA GLU A 63 -13.38 17.45 -5.89
C GLU A 63 -12.47 16.44 -6.59
N ILE A 64 -12.42 15.22 -6.04
CA ILE A 64 -11.95 14.02 -6.73
C ILE A 64 -13.16 13.21 -7.17
N CYS A 65 -13.16 12.76 -8.41
CA CYS A 65 -14.17 11.87 -8.95
C CYS A 65 -13.56 10.50 -9.25
N LEU A 66 -14.26 9.46 -8.80
CA LEU A 66 -13.97 8.07 -9.10
C LEU A 66 -14.94 7.58 -10.16
N GLN A 67 -14.42 6.96 -11.21
CA GLN A 67 -15.14 6.13 -12.15
C GLN A 67 -14.60 4.71 -12.01
N TYR A 68 -15.46 3.75 -11.68
CA TYR A 68 -15.01 2.38 -11.43
C TYR A 68 -16.03 1.34 -11.84
N ARG A 69 -15.53 0.11 -12.04
CA ARG A 69 -16.35 -1.06 -12.31
C ARG A 69 -15.62 -2.30 -11.79
N PHE A 70 -16.29 -3.08 -10.96
CA PHE A 70 -15.78 -4.40 -10.57
C PHE A 70 -15.84 -5.35 -11.77
N VAL A 71 -14.91 -6.29 -11.88
CA VAL A 71 -14.82 -7.19 -13.04
C VAL A 71 -16.11 -8.01 -13.27
N ASN A 72 -16.87 -8.29 -12.22
CA ASN A 72 -18.16 -8.99 -12.29
C ASN A 72 -19.36 -8.06 -12.59
N GLN A 73 -19.14 -6.77 -12.84
CA GLN A 73 -20.16 -5.79 -13.16
C GLN A 73 -20.07 -5.35 -14.62
N ILE A 74 -21.22 -5.08 -15.23
CA ILE A 74 -21.31 -4.61 -16.61
C ILE A 74 -21.12 -3.09 -16.69
N PHE A 75 -21.74 -2.37 -15.76
CA PHE A 75 -21.84 -0.91 -15.78
C PHE A 75 -20.81 -0.23 -14.90
N PHE A 76 -20.32 0.92 -15.37
CA PHE A 76 -19.51 1.82 -14.55
C PHE A 76 -20.36 2.49 -13.48
N GLN A 77 -19.74 2.71 -12.34
CA GLN A 77 -20.23 3.52 -11.24
C GLN A 77 -19.36 4.76 -11.11
N ASN A 78 -19.97 5.84 -10.62
CA ASN A 78 -19.27 7.07 -10.32
C ASN A 78 -19.57 7.52 -8.89
N CYS A 79 -18.57 8.11 -8.24
CA CYS A 79 -18.76 8.89 -7.02
C CYS A 79 -17.71 10.00 -6.95
N CYS A 80 -18.11 11.20 -6.54
CA CYS A 80 -17.20 12.30 -6.30
C CYS A 80 -17.21 12.66 -4.82
N PHE A 81 -16.07 13.13 -4.32
CA PHE A 81 -15.92 13.60 -2.95
C PHE A 81 -15.02 14.83 -2.89
N LYS A 82 -15.23 15.64 -1.86
CA LYS A 82 -14.40 16.81 -1.61
C LYS A 82 -13.11 16.40 -0.92
N TYR A 83 -11.98 16.94 -1.38
CA TYR A 83 -10.71 16.81 -0.67
C TYR A 83 -10.50 18.01 0.27
N PHE A 84 -9.87 17.77 1.42
CA PHE A 84 -9.77 18.72 2.52
C PHE A 84 -8.60 19.68 2.32
N ASP A 85 -8.65 20.49 1.26
CA ASP A 85 -7.87 21.73 1.09
C ASP A 85 -8.13 22.32 -0.30
N TYR A 86 -8.16 23.63 -0.47
CA TYR A 86 -8.22 24.26 -1.81
C TYR A 86 -6.85 24.27 -2.53
N SER A 87 -5.94 23.38 -2.14
CA SER A 87 -4.62 23.24 -2.75
C SER A 87 -4.66 22.26 -3.92
N ASN A 88 -3.65 22.31 -4.79
CA ASN A 88 -3.49 21.28 -5.81
C ASN A 88 -3.16 19.96 -5.10
N VAL A 89 -4.05 18.98 -5.25
CA VAL A 89 -3.77 17.60 -4.85
C VAL A 89 -3.08 16.85 -5.98
N VAL A 90 -2.27 15.87 -5.64
CA VAL A 90 -1.53 15.05 -6.59
C VAL A 90 -1.80 13.57 -6.30
N PHE A 91 -1.95 12.78 -7.37
CA PHE A 91 -1.96 11.32 -7.28
C PHE A 91 -0.50 10.81 -7.27
N PRO A 92 -0.01 10.26 -6.14
CA PRO A 92 1.34 9.72 -6.07
C PRO A 92 1.47 8.38 -6.83
N ASP A 93 2.60 8.15 -7.52
CA ASP A 93 2.88 6.84 -8.15
C ASP A 93 3.10 5.74 -7.10
N THR A 94 3.52 6.10 -5.90
CA THR A 94 3.63 5.19 -4.74
C THR A 94 3.21 5.90 -3.46
N SER A 95 2.31 5.30 -2.69
CA SER A 95 1.76 5.90 -1.46
C SER A 95 1.33 4.91 -0.40
N ILE A 96 1.32 3.64 -0.75
CA ILE A 96 0.96 2.55 0.14
C ILE A 96 2.09 1.54 0.20
N GLY A 97 2.50 1.17 1.41
CA GLY A 97 3.34 0.01 1.69
C GLY A 97 2.47 -1.13 2.20
N ILE A 98 2.34 -2.20 1.42
CA ILE A 98 1.54 -3.38 1.77
C ILE A 98 2.47 -4.40 2.44
N ILE A 99 2.27 -4.60 3.74
CA ILE A 99 3.07 -5.49 4.57
C ILE A 99 2.71 -6.94 4.25
N ASN A 100 3.74 -7.72 3.94
CA ASN A 100 3.74 -9.16 3.93
C ASN A 100 4.65 -9.68 5.06
N GLU A 101 4.48 -10.93 5.50
CA GLU A 101 5.12 -11.46 6.72
C GLU A 101 6.62 -11.11 6.85
N SER A 102 7.37 -11.23 5.75
CA SER A 102 8.82 -10.99 5.67
C SER A 102 9.25 -9.90 4.67
N SER A 103 8.31 -9.30 3.94
CA SER A 103 8.59 -8.30 2.91
C SER A 103 7.49 -7.25 2.81
N PHE A 104 7.63 -6.27 1.92
CA PHE A 104 6.53 -5.38 1.55
C PHE A 104 6.55 -5.16 0.04
N ILE A 105 5.39 -4.78 -0.48
CA ILE A 105 5.25 -4.23 -1.83
C ILE A 105 4.73 -2.81 -1.73
N VAL A 106 4.98 -2.00 -2.75
CA VAL A 106 4.47 -0.63 -2.83
C VAL A 106 3.37 -0.55 -3.89
N SER A 107 2.41 0.34 -3.65
CA SER A 107 1.28 0.63 -4.54
C SER A 107 0.87 2.09 -4.39
N ASN A 108 0.08 2.61 -5.32
CA ASN A 108 -0.56 3.93 -5.24
C ASN A 108 -1.98 3.88 -4.64
N TYR A 109 -2.57 2.68 -4.51
CA TYR A 109 -3.86 2.43 -3.87
C TYR A 109 -3.88 1.07 -3.18
N PHE A 110 -4.91 0.83 -2.38
CA PHE A 110 -5.21 -0.48 -1.83
C PHE A 110 -6.70 -0.72 -1.84
N LEU A 111 -7.10 -1.93 -2.28
CA LEU A 111 -8.49 -2.36 -2.27
C LEU A 111 -8.64 -3.53 -1.29
N PHE A 112 -9.37 -3.30 -0.21
CA PHE A 112 -9.68 -4.33 0.78
C PHE A 112 -11.06 -4.93 0.51
N GLN A 113 -11.15 -6.27 0.54
CA GLN A 113 -12.39 -7.04 0.32
C GLN A 113 -13.22 -6.52 -0.87
N ASP A 114 -12.54 -6.21 -1.97
CA ASP A 114 -13.14 -5.78 -3.24
C ASP A 114 -14.12 -4.60 -3.12
N SER A 115 -13.99 -3.74 -2.11
CA SER A 115 -14.95 -2.64 -1.93
C SER A 115 -14.47 -1.47 -1.10
N ILE A 116 -13.50 -1.65 -0.22
CA ILE A 116 -12.94 -0.56 0.57
C ILE A 116 -11.66 -0.09 -0.10
N LEU A 117 -11.74 1.07 -0.76
CA LEU A 117 -10.61 1.74 -1.39
C LEU A 117 -9.90 2.62 -0.37
N VAL A 118 -8.61 2.39 -0.20
CA VAL A 118 -7.69 3.35 0.44
C VAL A 118 -6.95 4.08 -0.66
N LEU A 119 -7.18 5.38 -0.74
CA LEU A 119 -6.64 6.27 -1.75
C LEU A 119 -5.88 7.43 -1.08
N PRO A 120 -4.56 7.32 -0.92
CA PRO A 120 -3.76 8.43 -0.44
C PRO A 120 -3.48 9.43 -1.56
N LEU A 121 -3.59 10.71 -1.26
CA LEU A 121 -3.31 11.84 -2.13
C LEU A 121 -2.27 12.73 -1.47
N ILE A 122 -1.38 13.34 -2.24
CA ILE A 122 -0.49 14.38 -1.70
C ILE A 122 -1.25 15.70 -1.75
N GLY A 123 -1.37 16.36 -0.61
CA GLY A 123 -2.01 17.67 -0.47
C GLY A 123 -1.03 18.78 -0.07
N MET A 124 -1.54 19.78 0.63
CA MET A 124 -0.74 20.90 1.14
C MET A 124 0.40 20.43 2.05
N ASN A 125 1.56 21.07 1.90
CA ASN A 125 2.82 20.76 2.63
C ASN A 125 3.42 19.38 2.31
N ASP A 126 3.18 18.87 1.09
CA ASP A 126 3.69 17.57 0.61
C ASP A 126 3.35 16.40 1.54
N CYS A 127 2.26 16.55 2.31
CA CYS A 127 1.79 15.55 3.25
C CYS A 127 0.85 14.58 2.55
N LEU A 128 0.96 13.30 2.92
CA LEU A 128 0.11 12.26 2.39
C LEU A 128 -1.20 12.20 3.19
N SER A 129 -2.29 12.61 2.54
CA SER A 129 -3.66 12.63 3.05
C SER A 129 -4.41 11.38 2.60
N ILE A 130 -5.03 10.68 3.53
CA ILE A 130 -5.65 9.37 3.30
C ILE A 130 -7.15 9.52 3.18
N TYR A 131 -7.69 8.99 2.10
CA TYR A 131 -9.13 8.87 1.88
C TYR A 131 -9.51 7.39 1.87
N ILE A 132 -10.51 7.03 2.68
CA ILE A 132 -11.03 5.65 2.71
C ILE A 132 -12.47 5.71 2.22
N ILE A 133 -12.75 5.00 1.14
CA ILE A 133 -14.04 5.04 0.44
C ILE A 133 -14.61 3.63 0.35
N ASN A 134 -15.87 3.48 0.74
CA ASN A 134 -16.64 2.29 0.43
C ASN A 134 -17.26 2.45 -0.96
N LEU A 135 -16.71 1.73 -1.94
CA LEU A 135 -17.15 1.76 -3.33
C LEU A 135 -18.54 1.14 -3.54
N ARG A 136 -19.03 0.28 -2.63
CA ARG A 136 -20.39 -0.28 -2.77
C ARG A 136 -21.45 0.72 -2.33
N SER A 137 -21.25 1.38 -1.19
CA SER A 137 -22.18 2.40 -0.67
C SER A 137 -21.92 3.80 -1.21
N LYS A 138 -20.80 4.01 -1.93
CA LYS A 138 -20.32 5.32 -2.40
C LYS A 138 -20.07 6.31 -1.27
N GLN A 139 -19.76 5.80 -0.09
CA GLN A 139 -19.56 6.60 1.12
C GLN A 139 -18.07 6.81 1.37
N VAL A 140 -17.68 8.05 1.66
CA VAL A 140 -16.37 8.35 2.24
C VAL A 140 -16.41 8.03 3.73
N ILE A 141 -15.62 7.04 4.15
CA ILE A 141 -15.48 6.60 5.54
C ILE A 141 -14.52 7.53 6.28
N VAL A 142 -13.40 7.85 5.65
CA VAL A 142 -12.38 8.75 6.19
C VAL A 142 -12.05 9.79 5.12
N ASN A 143 -12.01 11.04 5.55
CA ASN A 143 -11.52 12.17 4.77
C ASN A 143 -10.30 12.81 5.46
N ASP A 144 -9.15 12.79 4.79
CA ASP A 144 -7.95 13.52 5.20
C ASP A 144 -7.38 13.16 6.59
N ILE A 145 -7.08 11.88 6.80
CA ILE A 145 -6.12 11.51 7.85
C ILE A 145 -4.72 11.60 7.26
N ARG A 146 -3.80 12.34 7.91
CA ARG A 146 -2.45 12.58 7.38
C ARG A 146 -1.43 11.67 8.04
N THR A 147 -0.41 11.28 7.28
CA THR A 147 0.74 10.54 7.79
C THR A 147 2.04 11.30 7.53
N ALA A 148 2.95 11.29 8.51
CA ALA A 148 4.29 11.85 8.36
C ALA A 148 5.31 10.87 7.73
N PHE A 149 4.97 9.58 7.67
CA PHE A 149 5.72 8.61 6.86
C PHE A 149 5.39 8.78 5.38
N SER A 150 6.33 8.40 4.53
CA SER A 150 6.19 8.51 3.08
C SER A 150 5.14 7.57 2.49
N LEU A 151 4.73 6.54 3.24
CA LEU A 151 3.68 5.60 2.85
C LEU A 151 2.65 5.43 3.97
N VAL A 152 1.41 5.15 3.58
CA VAL A 152 0.41 4.49 4.42
C VAL A 152 0.74 3.00 4.45
N TRP A 153 0.84 2.42 5.64
CA TRP A 153 1.22 1.01 5.75
C TRP A 153 0.00 0.12 5.97
N MET A 154 -0.36 -0.68 4.97
CA MET A 154 -1.50 -1.60 5.03
C MET A 154 -1.05 -3.00 5.46
N ASP A 155 -1.79 -3.65 6.35
CA ASP A 155 -1.66 -5.08 6.58
C ASP A 155 -2.43 -5.85 5.50
N LYS A 156 -1.75 -6.72 4.75
CA LYS A 156 -2.39 -7.51 3.68
C LYS A 156 -3.49 -8.44 4.21
N ASN A 157 -3.35 -8.91 5.45
CA ASN A 157 -4.19 -9.96 6.02
C ASN A 157 -5.37 -9.43 6.83
N SER A 158 -5.43 -8.12 7.08
CA SER A 158 -6.48 -7.52 7.89
C SER A 158 -6.94 -6.18 7.32
N ALA A 159 -8.14 -5.75 7.72
CA ALA A 159 -8.68 -4.44 7.38
C ALA A 159 -7.98 -3.32 8.19
N SER A 160 -6.66 -3.37 8.34
CA SER A 160 -5.93 -2.47 9.22
C SER A 160 -4.79 -1.76 8.52
N PHE A 161 -4.50 -0.57 9.02
CA PHE A 161 -3.46 0.29 8.47
C PHE A 161 -2.74 1.04 9.58
N VAL A 162 -1.51 1.44 9.31
CA VAL A 162 -0.65 2.19 10.22
C VAL A 162 -0.22 3.48 9.56
N ILE A 163 -0.34 4.55 10.34
CA ILE A 163 0.12 5.89 10.00
C ILE A 163 0.93 6.45 11.15
N THR A 164 1.57 7.59 10.90
CA THR A 164 2.27 8.32 11.95
C THR A 164 1.80 9.75 12.05
N ASP A 165 1.70 10.25 13.28
CA ASP A 165 1.54 11.68 13.54
C ASP A 165 2.78 12.46 13.10
N THR A 166 2.68 13.79 13.08
CA THR A 166 3.84 14.67 12.94
C THR A 166 4.90 14.34 14.00
N PRO A 167 6.15 14.02 13.60
CA PRO A 167 7.18 13.62 14.55
C PRO A 167 7.61 14.78 15.45
N ARG A 168 8.09 14.44 16.64
CA ARG A 168 8.71 15.40 17.57
C ARG A 168 10.23 15.26 17.53
N TYR A 169 10.94 16.38 17.57
CA TYR A 169 12.39 16.36 17.76
C TYR A 169 12.71 15.96 19.20
N ILE A 170 13.54 14.93 19.36
CA ILE A 170 14.14 14.58 20.66
C ILE A 170 15.51 15.24 20.80
N ASN A 171 16.24 15.32 19.69
CA ASN A 171 17.48 16.08 19.52
C ASN A 171 17.72 16.34 18.03
N ASP A 172 18.83 17.00 17.69
CA ASP A 172 19.21 17.39 16.32
C ASP A 172 19.35 16.23 15.32
N SER A 173 19.43 14.99 15.81
CA SER A 173 19.64 13.80 14.99
C SER A 173 18.50 12.79 15.03
N THR A 174 17.54 12.95 15.94
CA THR A 174 16.54 11.92 16.27
C THR A 174 15.13 12.49 16.41
N LEU A 175 14.22 11.87 15.66
CA LEU A 175 12.78 12.13 15.68
C LEU A 175 12.07 11.03 16.46
N LEU A 176 11.03 11.40 17.20
CA LEU A 176 10.07 10.50 17.83
C LEU A 176 8.79 10.50 17.01
N TYR A 177 8.46 9.34 16.45
CA TYR A 177 7.20 9.10 15.75
C TYR A 177 6.21 8.40 16.68
N ARG A 178 4.97 8.88 16.71
CA ARG A 178 3.84 8.11 17.23
C ARG A 178 3.21 7.35 16.07
N LEU A 179 3.12 6.03 16.21
CA LEU A 179 2.50 5.13 15.24
C LEU A 179 1.10 4.76 15.73
N ASN A 180 0.11 4.92 14.87
CA ASN A 180 -1.28 4.60 15.19
C ASN A 180 -1.76 3.52 14.21
N LYS A 181 -2.11 2.35 14.73
CA LYS A 181 -2.76 1.27 13.98
C LYS A 181 -4.27 1.44 14.08
N TYR A 182 -4.92 1.48 12.93
CA TYR A 182 -6.36 1.61 12.80
C TYR A 182 -6.96 0.36 12.18
N SER A 183 -8.17 0.00 12.60
CA SER A 183 -9.03 -0.98 11.94
C SER A 183 -10.16 -0.29 11.19
N ILE A 184 -10.54 -0.84 10.04
CA ILE A 184 -11.70 -0.46 9.25
C ILE A 184 -12.79 -1.50 9.50
N HIS A 185 -13.94 -1.07 10.03
CA HIS A 185 -15.09 -1.92 10.29
C HIS A 185 -16.36 -1.30 9.70
N GLY A 186 -16.82 -1.85 8.58
CA GLY A 186 -18.00 -1.33 7.89
C GLY A 186 -17.80 0.11 7.41
N ALA A 187 -18.47 1.05 8.05
CA ALA A 187 -18.39 2.49 7.76
C ALA A 187 -17.60 3.28 8.81
N GLU A 188 -16.86 2.60 9.67
CA GLU A 188 -16.13 3.21 10.78
C GLU A 188 -14.64 2.85 10.75
N VAL A 189 -13.83 3.77 11.27
CA VAL A 189 -12.40 3.57 11.50
C VAL A 189 -12.10 3.84 12.96
N SER A 190 -11.43 2.89 13.61
CA SER A 190 -11.13 2.94 15.04
C SER A 190 -9.64 2.68 15.29
N ILE A 191 -9.07 3.34 16.30
CA ILE A 191 -7.69 3.08 16.73
C ILE A 191 -7.66 1.75 17.46
N MET A 192 -6.82 0.83 17.00
CA MET A 192 -6.56 -0.45 17.65
C MET A 192 -5.41 -0.37 18.65
N LYS A 193 -4.31 0.27 18.24
CA LYS A 193 -3.05 0.28 18.98
C LYS A 193 -2.25 1.54 18.65
N THR A 194 -1.54 2.06 19.64
CA THR A 194 -0.57 3.13 19.47
C THR A 194 0.78 2.66 19.97
N ASP A 195 1.84 3.01 19.25
CA ASP A 195 3.23 2.74 19.62
C ASP A 195 4.10 3.97 19.36
N MET A 196 5.35 3.94 19.80
CA MET A 196 6.33 5.00 19.60
C MET A 196 7.64 4.42 19.05
N SER A 197 8.23 5.11 18.08
CA SER A 197 9.53 4.74 17.56
C SER A 197 10.44 5.95 17.40
N TYR A 198 11.67 5.78 17.83
CA TYR A 198 12.75 6.73 17.58
C TYR A 198 13.38 6.41 16.24
N LEU A 199 13.58 7.44 15.42
CA LEU A 199 14.16 7.32 14.09
C LEU A 199 15.18 8.44 13.89
N LYS A 200 16.38 8.09 13.45
CA LYS A 200 17.37 9.11 13.08
C LYS A 200 16.85 9.90 11.90
N TYR A 201 17.00 11.23 11.91
CA TYR A 201 16.50 12.12 10.85
C TYR A 201 16.89 11.65 9.44
N ARG A 202 18.15 11.21 9.27
CA ARG A 202 18.68 10.70 8.00
C ARG A 202 18.02 9.41 7.48
N LEU A 203 17.24 8.72 8.32
CA LEU A 203 16.55 7.46 7.99
C LEU A 203 15.04 7.65 7.85
N LYS A 204 14.53 8.89 7.95
CA LYS A 204 13.09 9.16 7.93
C LYS A 204 12.41 8.65 6.65
N ASP A 205 13.10 8.72 5.51
CA ASP A 205 12.59 8.33 4.19
C ASP A 205 13.05 6.91 3.77
N ASP A 206 13.78 6.19 4.62
CA ASP A 206 14.23 4.83 4.32
C ASP A 206 13.08 3.83 4.51
N LEU A 207 12.51 3.36 3.40
CA LEU A 207 11.34 2.48 3.41
C LEU A 207 11.57 1.17 4.16
N LYS A 208 12.79 0.61 4.11
CA LYS A 208 13.13 -0.62 4.85
C LYS A 208 13.10 -0.39 6.36
N THR A 209 13.60 0.75 6.81
CA THR A 209 13.55 1.15 8.22
C THR A 209 12.11 1.42 8.66
N GLN A 210 11.33 2.15 7.87
CA GLN A 210 9.89 2.35 8.15
C GLN A 210 9.14 1.01 8.22
N TYR A 211 9.36 0.11 7.26
CA TYR A 211 8.78 -1.24 7.25
C TYR A 211 9.10 -1.99 8.54
N ASN A 212 10.37 -2.03 8.95
CA ASN A 212 10.78 -2.73 10.18
C ASN A 212 10.10 -2.14 11.43
N ILE A 213 9.92 -0.81 11.47
CA ILE A 213 9.22 -0.15 12.56
C ILE A 213 7.75 -0.57 12.58
N VAL A 214 7.05 -0.44 11.44
CA VAL A 214 5.62 -0.71 11.33
C VAL A 214 5.30 -2.20 11.50
N ARG A 215 6.16 -3.09 11.02
CA ARG A 215 6.00 -4.52 11.17
C ARG A 215 5.84 -4.93 12.64
N ARG A 216 6.53 -4.27 13.58
CA ARG A 216 6.39 -4.54 15.03
C ARG A 216 4.97 -4.28 15.51
N ILE A 217 4.40 -3.11 15.23
CA ILE A 217 3.03 -2.79 15.64
C ILE A 217 1.98 -3.66 14.92
N CYS A 218 2.27 -4.18 13.72
CA CYS A 218 1.37 -5.07 13.00
C CYS A 218 1.41 -6.53 13.49
N ILE A 219 2.59 -7.07 13.82
CA ILE A 219 2.81 -8.49 14.14
C ILE A 219 2.69 -8.80 15.63
N ASP A 220 2.93 -7.83 16.52
CA ASP A 220 2.81 -8.04 17.97
C ASP A 220 1.35 -8.40 18.34
N ARG A 221 1.10 -9.71 18.47
CA ARG A 221 -0.11 -10.35 19.00
C ARG A 221 -0.03 -10.49 20.50
#